data_AF-A0A0Q3MC59-F1
#
_entry.id   AF-A0A0Q3MC59-F1
#
_cell.length_a   1.000
_cell.length_b   1.000
_cell.length_c   1.000
_cell.angle_alpha   90.00
_cell.angle_beta   90.00
_cell.angle_gamma   90.00
#
_symmetry.space_group_name_H-M   'P 1'
#
loop_
_entity.id
_entity.type
_entity.pdbx_description
1 polymer ?
#
loop_
_entity_poly.entity_id
_entity_poly.type
_entity_poly.pdbx_seq_one_letter_code
_entity_poly.pdbx_strand_id
1 'polypeptide(L)'
;MTTHPASAPEEDEVAVEVAVLAAASEVDAPDADDREQQQKKRRRKKKKKRRRAPSEEEVAALRSVLRWASRGEVAGDDDEAGFGHPPRAGTRRPRVAVELHAHSARSDGSLSPAALVDRAHRNGVKVLALTDHDTMAGVPEAMEAAKQHSIRIIPGVEISALCCSEPVHILAYYGSGGPAKSQELERVLGRIREGRYTRAKAMLSKLASLDMPLKFEDVCGIAGDGVAPGRVHVARAMVEAGYVESLKQAFSRYLFDGGPAYATGSEPTGESVVQLIRQTGGVAVLAHPWALKNLVPVVKDLKAAGLHAMEVYRSDGKVSEFFYNRIE
;
A
#
# COMPACT_ATOMS: atom_id res chain seq x y z
N MET A 1 16.78 42.64 46.39
CA MET A 1 15.39 42.58 45.90
C MET A 1 15.41 42.45 44.39
N THR A 2 14.74 41.41 43.91
CA THR A 2 14.19 41.20 42.54
C THR A 2 15.15 41.20 41.35
N THR A 3 15.60 39.99 41.05
CA THR A 3 15.85 39.42 39.71
C THR A 3 14.67 39.62 38.74
N HIS A 4 14.94 39.92 37.47
CA HIS A 4 14.07 39.54 36.35
C HIS A 4 14.91 38.85 35.25
N PRO A 5 14.51 37.66 34.78
CA PRO A 5 15.28 36.87 33.83
C PRO A 5 14.93 37.20 32.37
N ALA A 6 15.85 36.83 31.50
CA ALA A 6 15.77 36.90 30.05
C ALA A 6 14.52 36.23 29.47
N SER A 7 13.88 36.90 28.52
CA SER A 7 12.82 36.35 27.68
C SER A 7 13.40 35.29 26.74
N ALA A 8 12.97 34.04 26.90
CA ALA A 8 13.21 32.97 25.95
C ALA A 8 12.47 33.26 24.63
N PRO A 9 13.03 32.91 23.45
CA PRO A 9 12.29 32.97 22.20
C PRO A 9 11.27 31.84 22.14
N GLU A 10 10.07 32.15 21.65
CA GLU A 10 8.99 31.19 21.42
C GLU A 10 9.42 30.12 20.41
N GLU A 11 9.37 28.85 20.82
CA GLU A 11 9.68 27.70 19.97
C GLU A 11 8.50 27.38 19.03
N ASP A 12 8.69 27.63 17.73
CA ASP A 12 7.70 27.37 16.69
C ASP A 12 7.57 25.86 16.36
N GLU A 13 6.31 25.41 16.32
CA GLU A 13 5.88 24.00 16.37
C GLU A 13 5.96 23.32 14.98
N VAL A 14 6.72 22.23 14.87
CA VAL A 14 6.96 21.47 13.63
C VAL A 14 5.95 20.32 13.48
N ALA A 15 4.86 20.52 12.71
CA ALA A 15 3.92 19.45 12.35
C ALA A 15 4.21 18.83 10.96
N VAL A 16 4.41 17.50 10.90
CA VAL A 16 4.60 16.72 9.65
C VAL A 16 3.29 16.03 9.24
N GLU A 17 2.92 16.17 7.97
CA GLU A 17 1.74 15.55 7.35
C GLU A 17 2.15 14.88 6.03
N VAL A 18 2.00 13.56 5.95
CA VAL A 18 2.19 12.73 4.75
C VAL A 18 0.87 12.74 3.98
N ALA A 19 0.90 13.18 2.73
CA ALA A 19 -0.30 13.32 1.92
C ALA A 19 -0.45 12.13 0.99
N VAL A 20 -1.57 11.41 1.14
CA VAL A 20 -2.12 10.50 0.14
C VAL A 20 -3.18 11.29 -0.62
N LEU A 21 -3.11 11.31 -1.94
CA LEU A 21 -4.10 11.99 -2.77
C LEU A 21 -5.35 11.11 -2.92
N ALA A 22 -6.48 11.58 -2.39
CA ALA A 22 -7.81 11.00 -2.57
C ALA A 22 -8.69 11.98 -3.37
N ALA A 23 -9.54 11.45 -4.26
CA ALA A 23 -10.51 12.22 -5.04
C ALA A 23 -11.74 12.55 -4.18
N ALA A 24 -12.20 13.81 -4.22
CA ALA A 24 -13.32 14.31 -3.42
C ALA A 24 -14.67 14.12 -4.13
N SER A 25 -15.70 13.75 -3.37
CA SER A 25 -17.12 13.89 -3.71
C SER A 25 -17.82 14.73 -2.64
N GLU A 26 -18.74 15.58 -3.07
CA GLU A 26 -19.37 16.65 -2.28
C GLU A 26 -20.51 16.12 -1.39
N VAL A 27 -20.60 16.63 -0.16
CA VAL A 27 -21.77 16.48 0.73
C VAL A 27 -22.00 17.77 1.52
N ASP A 28 -23.28 18.14 1.62
CA ASP A 28 -23.82 19.41 2.09
C ASP A 28 -23.49 19.81 3.54
N ALA A 29 -23.48 21.13 3.79
CA ALA A 29 -23.05 21.75 5.03
C ALA A 29 -24.19 21.88 6.08
N PRO A 30 -23.91 21.67 7.39
CA PRO A 30 -24.87 21.90 8.46
C PRO A 30 -24.81 23.33 9.03
N ASP A 31 -25.90 23.65 9.73
CA ASP A 31 -26.39 24.97 10.15
C ASP A 31 -25.56 25.68 11.26
N ALA A 32 -25.77 26.99 11.39
CA ALA A 32 -24.83 27.92 12.04
C ALA A 32 -24.66 27.79 13.57
N ASP A 33 -25.66 27.30 14.31
CA ASP A 33 -25.65 27.27 15.78
C ASP A 33 -24.88 26.06 16.35
N ASP A 34 -24.78 24.98 15.57
CA ASP A 34 -23.98 23.79 15.88
C ASP A 34 -22.46 24.08 15.79
N ARG A 35 -22.08 25.14 15.06
CA ARG A 35 -20.67 25.51 14.82
C ARG A 35 -19.99 26.06 16.06
N GLU A 36 -20.70 26.80 16.92
CA GLU A 36 -20.08 27.46 18.08
C GLU A 36 -19.81 26.47 19.23
N GLN A 37 -20.74 25.54 19.47
CA GLN A 37 -20.58 24.48 20.47
C GLN A 37 -19.52 23.45 20.03
N GLN A 38 -19.45 23.12 18.73
CA GLN A 38 -18.40 22.30 18.17
C GLN A 38 -17.03 23.00 18.19
N GLN A 39 -16.96 24.33 18.01
CA GLN A 39 -15.71 25.09 18.14
C GLN A 39 -15.17 25.10 19.58
N LYS A 40 -16.03 25.25 20.60
CA LYS A 40 -15.61 25.20 22.01
C LYS A 40 -15.14 23.79 22.43
N LYS A 41 -15.82 22.72 21.98
CA LYS A 41 -15.36 21.32 22.15
C LYS A 41 -14.05 21.03 21.40
N ARG A 42 -13.90 21.54 20.16
CA ARG A 42 -12.66 21.44 19.37
C ARG A 42 -11.49 22.19 20.01
N ARG A 43 -11.72 23.37 20.59
CA ARG A 43 -10.69 24.14 21.33
C ARG A 43 -10.24 23.43 22.61
N ARG A 44 -11.17 22.81 23.36
CA ARG A 44 -10.83 21.97 24.53
C ARG A 44 -10.14 20.65 24.16
N LYS A 45 -10.49 20.01 23.03
CA LYS A 45 -9.77 18.84 22.49
C LYS A 45 -8.39 19.19 21.90
N LYS A 46 -8.22 20.35 21.24
CA LYS A 46 -6.93 20.83 20.71
C LYS A 46 -5.88 21.01 21.81
N LYS A 47 -6.29 21.43 23.02
CA LYS A 47 -5.37 21.58 24.16
C LYS A 47 -4.82 20.25 24.71
N LYS A 48 -5.38 19.08 24.35
CA LYS A 48 -5.00 17.77 24.91
C LYS A 48 -4.21 16.85 23.99
N LYS A 49 -3.83 17.29 22.78
CA LYS A 49 -3.05 16.49 21.82
C LYS A 49 -1.88 17.29 21.24
N ARG A 50 -1.02 17.85 22.10
CA ARG A 50 0.32 18.29 21.67
C ARG A 50 1.07 17.01 21.26
N ARG A 51 1.29 16.82 19.95
CA ARG A 51 2.12 15.72 19.44
C ARG A 51 3.55 15.99 19.95
N ARG A 52 4.25 14.96 20.45
CA ARG A 52 5.65 15.09 20.88
C ARG A 52 6.48 15.70 19.75
N ALA A 53 7.40 16.60 20.08
CA ALA A 53 8.41 17.03 19.13
C ALA A 53 9.21 15.81 18.62
N PRO A 54 9.53 15.74 17.33
CA PRO A 54 10.35 14.66 16.80
C PRO A 54 11.76 14.73 17.41
N SER A 55 12.34 13.58 17.73
CA SER A 55 13.73 13.49 18.18
C SER A 55 14.70 13.86 17.04
N GLU A 56 15.95 14.17 17.39
CA GLU A 56 17.01 14.42 16.40
C GLU A 56 17.20 13.23 15.46
N GLU A 57 17.08 12.01 15.98
CA GLU A 57 17.13 10.77 15.19
C GLU A 57 15.96 10.67 14.20
N GLU A 58 14.73 11.00 14.64
CA GLU A 58 13.54 11.03 13.78
C GLU A 58 13.70 12.07 12.65
N VAL A 59 14.29 13.23 12.96
CA VAL A 59 14.58 14.28 11.98
C VAL A 59 15.69 13.84 11.00
N ALA A 60 16.76 13.23 11.49
CA ALA A 60 17.86 12.74 10.67
C ALA A 60 17.40 11.63 9.71
N ALA A 61 16.61 10.68 10.21
CA ALA A 61 15.99 9.62 9.42
C ALA A 61 15.08 10.21 8.33
N LEU A 62 14.22 11.17 8.67
CA LEU A 62 13.36 11.84 7.69
C LEU A 62 14.18 12.54 6.59
N ARG A 63 15.23 13.28 6.95
CA ARG A 63 16.11 13.92 5.95
C ARG A 63 16.77 12.90 5.03
N SER A 64 17.20 11.76 5.58
CA SER A 64 17.77 10.66 4.80
C SER A 64 16.78 10.12 3.77
N VAL A 65 15.53 9.85 4.20
CA VAL A 65 14.46 9.37 3.33
C VAL A 65 14.12 10.37 2.23
N LEU A 66 14.03 11.67 2.56
CA LEU A 66 13.72 12.73 1.58
C LEU A 66 14.81 12.86 0.51
N ARG A 67 16.09 12.85 0.92
CA ARG A 67 17.23 12.87 -0.02
C ARG A 67 17.26 11.63 -0.89
N TRP A 68 17.03 10.46 -0.29
CA TRP A 68 16.90 9.20 -1.01
C TRP A 68 15.77 9.32 -2.03
N ALA A 69 14.54 9.64 -1.63
CA ALA A 69 13.40 9.70 -2.55
C ALA A 69 13.60 10.67 -3.73
N SER A 70 14.30 11.79 -3.52
CA SER A 70 14.46 12.85 -4.52
C SER A 70 15.59 12.60 -5.53
N ARG A 71 16.24 11.42 -5.54
CA ARG A 71 17.37 11.11 -6.45
C ARG A 71 18.55 12.11 -6.41
N GLY A 72 18.68 12.89 -5.34
CA GLY A 72 19.69 13.95 -5.28
C GLY A 72 19.29 15.26 -5.97
N GLU A 73 18.08 15.37 -6.54
CA GLU A 73 17.45 16.66 -6.86
C GLU A 73 16.98 17.30 -5.54
N VAL A 74 17.91 17.76 -4.73
CA VAL A 74 17.61 18.83 -3.77
C VAL A 74 17.64 20.10 -4.61
N ALA A 75 16.54 20.86 -4.58
CA ALA A 75 16.54 22.21 -5.12
C ALA A 75 17.74 22.96 -4.53
N GLY A 76 18.63 23.43 -5.41
CA GLY A 76 19.80 24.27 -5.16
C GLY A 76 20.38 24.27 -3.74
N ASP A 77 21.61 23.77 -3.61
CA ASP A 77 22.55 24.41 -2.70
C ASP A 77 22.68 25.88 -3.13
N ASP A 78 21.84 26.76 -2.58
CA ASP A 78 22.17 28.17 -2.42
C ASP A 78 23.17 28.27 -1.27
N ASP A 79 24.38 27.75 -1.48
CA ASP A 79 25.55 28.20 -0.74
C ASP A 79 26.04 29.49 -1.40
N GLU A 80 26.14 30.55 -0.59
CA GLU A 80 26.63 31.91 -0.89
C GLU A 80 25.63 32.96 -1.40
N ALA A 81 24.75 33.43 -0.51
CA ALA A 81 24.42 34.86 -0.44
C ALA A 81 23.91 35.26 0.96
N GLY A 82 24.78 35.89 1.75
CA GLY A 82 24.40 36.92 2.72
C GLY A 82 23.83 36.46 4.07
N PHE A 83 24.57 36.80 5.14
CA PHE A 83 24.03 36.93 6.49
C PHE A 83 22.69 37.69 6.49
N GLY A 84 21.64 37.10 7.08
CA GLY A 84 20.70 37.90 7.86
C GLY A 84 19.20 37.93 7.51
N HIS A 85 18.58 36.92 6.89
CA HIS A 85 17.11 36.87 6.84
C HIS A 85 16.53 35.49 7.26
N PRO A 86 15.58 35.45 8.23
CA PRO A 86 14.88 34.22 8.57
C PRO A 86 13.99 33.78 7.40
N PRO A 87 13.76 32.47 7.23
CA PRO A 87 12.91 31.95 6.17
C PRO A 87 11.49 32.51 6.31
N ARG A 88 10.92 33.01 5.20
CA ARG A 88 9.55 33.53 5.16
C ARG A 88 8.55 32.46 5.61
N ALA A 89 7.71 32.81 6.58
CA ALA A 89 6.55 32.01 6.98
C ALA A 89 5.65 31.75 5.76
N GLY A 90 5.63 30.52 5.25
CA GLY A 90 4.74 30.13 4.14
C GLY A 90 5.28 29.06 3.19
N THR A 91 6.55 28.65 3.26
CA THR A 91 7.07 27.58 2.41
C THR A 91 6.46 26.23 2.83
N ARG A 92 5.56 25.67 1.99
CA ARG A 92 5.05 24.30 2.17
C ARG A 92 6.24 23.36 2.21
N ARG A 93 6.31 22.53 3.25
CA ARG A 93 7.32 21.47 3.38
C ARG A 93 7.35 20.64 2.09
N PRO A 94 8.54 20.23 1.60
CA PRO A 94 8.62 19.32 0.47
C PRO A 94 7.87 18.03 0.84
N ARG A 95 6.79 17.75 0.12
CA ARG A 95 6.00 16.53 0.25
C ARG A 95 6.51 15.55 -0.79
N VAL A 96 7.07 14.44 -0.33
CA VAL A 96 7.38 13.30 -1.18
C VAL A 96 6.14 12.43 -1.24
N ALA A 97 5.54 12.32 -2.43
CA ALA A 97 4.48 11.35 -2.69
C ALA A 97 5.13 9.98 -2.96
N VAL A 98 4.67 8.97 -2.24
CA VAL A 98 5.11 7.57 -2.39
C VAL A 98 3.89 6.70 -2.65
N GLU A 99 4.07 5.74 -3.54
CA GLU A 99 3.14 4.63 -3.75
C GLU A 99 3.93 3.35 -3.43
N LEU A 100 3.46 2.57 -2.47
CA LEU A 100 4.18 1.37 -2.01
C LEU A 100 3.40 0.09 -2.34
N HIS A 101 2.23 0.20 -2.94
CA HIS A 101 1.42 -0.95 -3.28
C HIS A 101 0.67 -0.69 -4.58
N ALA A 102 1.26 -1.14 -5.69
CA ALA A 102 0.69 -0.92 -7.01
C ALA A 102 0.85 -2.16 -7.89
N HIS A 103 -0.22 -2.46 -8.63
CA HIS A 103 -0.29 -3.60 -9.54
C HIS A 103 -0.30 -3.12 -10.99
N SER A 104 0.35 -3.90 -11.83
CA SER A 104 0.38 -3.79 -13.28
C SER A 104 -0.45 -4.90 -13.93
N ALA A 105 -0.49 -4.89 -15.25
CA ALA A 105 -1.07 -5.94 -16.07
C ALA A 105 -0.30 -7.28 -15.99
N ARG A 106 0.78 -7.37 -15.20
CA ARG A 106 1.45 -8.65 -14.92
C ARG A 106 0.76 -9.46 -13.82
N SER A 107 -0.21 -8.87 -13.10
CA SER A 107 -1.15 -9.61 -12.27
C SER A 107 -2.62 -9.27 -12.56
N ASP A 108 -3.13 -8.15 -12.08
CA ASP A 108 -4.55 -7.80 -12.11
C ASP A 108 -4.80 -6.28 -12.25
N GLY A 109 -3.72 -5.50 -12.34
CA GLY A 109 -3.76 -4.11 -12.76
C GLY A 109 -4.12 -3.98 -14.24
N SER A 110 -4.44 -2.76 -14.66
CA SER A 110 -4.85 -2.48 -16.05
C SER A 110 -3.76 -1.87 -16.92
N LEU A 111 -2.66 -1.40 -16.32
CA LEU A 111 -1.56 -0.75 -17.03
C LEU A 111 -0.35 -1.68 -17.09
N SER A 112 0.36 -1.70 -18.23
CA SER A 112 1.71 -2.28 -18.29
C SER A 112 2.62 -1.65 -17.23
N PRO A 113 3.66 -2.34 -16.73
CA PRO A 113 4.64 -1.77 -15.81
C PRO A 113 5.16 -0.39 -16.26
N ALA A 114 5.55 -0.22 -17.53
CA ALA A 114 6.03 1.07 -18.03
C ALA A 114 4.97 2.19 -17.94
N ALA A 115 3.75 1.94 -18.43
CA ALA A 115 2.64 2.91 -18.35
C ALA A 115 2.23 3.24 -16.90
N LEU A 116 2.38 2.29 -15.97
CA LEU A 116 2.14 2.54 -14.55
C LEU A 116 3.17 3.52 -13.97
N VAL A 117 4.45 3.35 -14.32
CA VAL A 117 5.54 4.25 -13.91
C VAL A 117 5.31 5.66 -14.46
N ASP A 118 4.99 5.79 -15.75
CA ASP A 118 4.68 7.08 -16.37
C ASP A 118 3.48 7.76 -15.70
N ARG A 119 2.39 7.01 -15.44
CA ARG A 119 1.24 7.54 -14.70
C ARG A 119 1.62 8.00 -13.29
N ALA A 120 2.43 7.25 -12.56
CA ALA A 120 2.88 7.62 -11.23
C ALA A 120 3.70 8.92 -11.27
N HIS A 121 4.65 9.02 -12.22
CA HIS A 121 5.46 10.21 -12.44
C HIS A 121 4.60 11.44 -12.75
N ARG A 122 3.63 11.33 -13.66
CA ARG A 122 2.69 12.41 -14.01
C ARG A 122 1.86 12.90 -12.83
N ASN A 123 1.65 12.07 -11.81
CA ASN A 123 0.97 12.43 -10.56
C ASN A 123 1.94 12.90 -9.44
N GLY A 124 3.22 13.12 -9.76
CA GLY A 124 4.21 13.62 -8.81
C GLY A 124 4.75 12.57 -7.83
N VAL A 125 4.48 11.28 -8.06
CA VAL A 125 5.07 10.20 -7.25
C VAL A 125 6.57 10.14 -7.48
N LYS A 126 7.34 10.11 -6.39
CA LYS A 126 8.81 10.04 -6.41
C LYS A 126 9.34 8.64 -6.13
N VAL A 127 8.55 7.81 -5.45
CA VAL A 127 8.88 6.43 -5.13
C VAL A 127 7.66 5.56 -5.40
N LEU A 128 7.84 4.53 -6.23
CA LEU A 128 6.82 3.56 -6.58
C LEU A 128 7.35 2.15 -6.25
N ALA A 129 6.63 1.36 -5.46
CA ALA A 129 6.88 -0.08 -5.39
C ALA A 129 5.93 -0.79 -6.36
N LEU A 130 6.47 -1.63 -7.24
CA LEU A 130 5.66 -2.54 -8.04
C LEU A 130 5.51 -3.84 -7.27
N THR A 131 4.28 -4.21 -6.94
CA THR A 131 3.97 -5.33 -6.04
C THR A 131 2.91 -6.23 -6.67
N ASP A 132 3.09 -6.60 -7.93
CA ASP A 132 2.18 -7.52 -8.61
C ASP A 132 1.94 -8.79 -7.80
N HIS A 133 0.74 -9.35 -7.89
CA HIS A 133 0.39 -10.55 -7.16
C HIS A 133 1.22 -11.77 -7.61
N ASP A 134 1.94 -12.36 -6.66
CA ASP A 134 2.70 -13.60 -6.82
C ASP A 134 3.66 -13.60 -8.02
N THR A 135 4.15 -12.45 -8.45
CA THR A 135 5.11 -12.34 -9.55
C THR A 135 5.95 -11.07 -9.45
N MET A 136 7.22 -11.15 -9.83
CA MET A 136 8.09 -9.99 -10.01
C MET A 136 8.36 -9.69 -11.50
N ALA A 137 7.62 -10.34 -12.42
CA ALA A 137 7.90 -10.28 -13.85
C ALA A 137 7.81 -8.87 -14.46
N GLY A 138 7.05 -7.96 -13.83
CA GLY A 138 6.97 -6.56 -14.27
C GLY A 138 8.09 -5.65 -13.76
N VAL A 139 8.86 -6.09 -12.76
CA VAL A 139 9.87 -5.25 -12.10
C VAL A 139 10.97 -4.78 -13.07
N PRO A 140 11.56 -5.63 -13.93
CA PRO A 140 12.59 -5.17 -14.87
C PRO A 140 12.10 -4.07 -15.81
N GLU A 141 10.89 -4.22 -16.34
CA GLU A 141 10.26 -3.23 -17.23
C GLU A 141 9.99 -1.91 -16.49
N ALA A 142 9.45 -1.97 -15.26
CA ALA A 142 9.23 -0.78 -14.44
C ALA A 142 10.54 -0.05 -14.10
N MET A 143 11.60 -0.80 -13.74
CA MET A 143 12.91 -0.23 -13.46
C MET A 143 13.52 0.45 -14.69
N GLU A 144 13.34 -0.12 -15.89
CA GLU A 144 13.79 0.49 -17.14
C GLU A 144 13.02 1.78 -17.44
N ALA A 145 11.70 1.76 -17.36
CA ALA A 145 10.87 2.96 -17.54
C ALA A 145 11.26 4.06 -16.54
N ALA A 146 11.58 3.71 -15.30
CA ALA A 146 12.02 4.65 -14.27
C ALA A 146 13.43 5.22 -14.48
N LYS A 147 14.16 4.83 -15.52
CA LYS A 147 15.36 5.57 -15.95
C LYS A 147 14.98 6.83 -16.72
N GLN A 148 13.86 6.80 -17.44
CA GLN A 148 13.36 7.93 -18.22
C GLN A 148 12.63 8.97 -17.36
N HIS A 149 12.12 8.54 -16.20
CA HIS A 149 11.42 9.37 -15.24
C HIS A 149 12.26 9.54 -13.97
N SER A 150 12.31 10.73 -13.35
CA SER A 150 12.96 10.95 -12.03
C SER A 150 12.16 10.31 -10.87
N ILE A 151 11.79 9.04 -11.01
CA ILE A 151 11.05 8.22 -10.05
C ILE A 151 11.91 7.02 -9.65
N ARG A 152 11.82 6.60 -8.39
CA ARG A 152 12.50 5.40 -7.88
C ARG A 152 11.54 4.23 -7.85
N ILE A 153 12.01 3.08 -8.33
CA ILE A 153 11.30 1.81 -8.19
C ILE A 153 11.86 1.04 -7.01
N ILE A 154 10.96 0.61 -6.12
CA ILE A 154 11.25 -0.44 -5.14
C ILE A 154 10.79 -1.76 -5.75
N PRO A 155 11.71 -2.70 -6.04
CA PRO A 155 11.34 -4.06 -6.43
C PRO A 155 10.49 -4.70 -5.33
N GLY A 156 9.31 -5.20 -5.69
CA GLY A 156 8.45 -5.88 -4.73
C GLY A 156 7.53 -6.91 -5.37
N VAL A 157 6.76 -7.57 -4.51
CA VAL A 157 5.74 -8.55 -4.85
C VAL A 157 4.72 -8.59 -3.72
N GLU A 158 3.45 -8.73 -4.05
CA GLU A 158 2.40 -9.05 -3.07
C GLU A 158 2.15 -10.57 -3.10
N ILE A 159 2.52 -11.26 -2.02
CA ILE A 159 2.45 -12.72 -1.94
C ILE A 159 1.15 -13.15 -1.25
N SER A 160 0.36 -13.97 -1.93
CA SER A 160 -0.84 -14.58 -1.36
C SER A 160 -0.50 -15.70 -0.37
N ALA A 161 -1.13 -15.68 0.79
CA ALA A 161 -0.92 -16.65 1.86
C ALA A 161 -2.20 -16.94 2.66
N LEU A 162 -2.13 -17.93 3.54
CA LEU A 162 -3.16 -18.23 4.53
C LEU A 162 -2.61 -18.06 5.95
N CYS A 163 -3.33 -17.35 6.80
CA CYS A 163 -3.01 -17.20 8.21
C CYS A 163 -4.29 -17.31 9.04
N CYS A 164 -4.27 -18.11 10.11
CA CYS A 164 -5.46 -18.38 10.93
C CYS A 164 -6.70 -18.82 10.11
N SER A 165 -6.49 -19.64 9.05
CA SER A 165 -7.53 -20.09 8.10
C SER A 165 -8.20 -18.98 7.29
N GLU A 166 -7.59 -17.80 7.24
CA GLU A 166 -8.05 -16.63 6.48
C GLU A 166 -7.02 -16.24 5.40
N PRO A 167 -7.44 -15.85 4.19
CA PRO A 167 -6.56 -15.29 3.18
C PRO A 167 -5.90 -14.00 3.67
N VAL A 168 -4.58 -13.92 3.54
CA VAL A 168 -3.79 -12.72 3.84
C VAL A 168 -2.85 -12.44 2.69
N HIS A 169 -2.46 -11.18 2.51
CA HIS A 169 -1.42 -10.81 1.56
C HIS A 169 -0.24 -10.16 2.27
N ILE A 170 0.97 -10.53 1.88
CA ILE A 170 2.20 -10.04 2.47
C ILE A 170 3.04 -9.42 1.36
N LEU A 171 3.31 -8.13 1.47
CA LEU A 171 4.20 -7.40 0.58
C LEU A 171 5.64 -7.75 0.96
N ALA A 172 6.45 -7.97 -0.06
CA ALA A 172 7.89 -8.07 0.07
C ALA A 172 8.52 -6.90 -0.67
N TYR A 173 9.33 -6.10 0.02
CA TYR A 173 10.14 -5.05 -0.60
C TYR A 173 11.61 -5.44 -0.59
N TYR A 174 12.29 -5.27 -1.72
CA TYR A 174 13.71 -5.60 -1.87
C TYR A 174 14.52 -4.35 -2.19
N GLY A 175 15.84 -4.44 -1.94
CA GLY A 175 16.79 -3.42 -2.40
C GLY A 175 16.90 -3.38 -3.93
N SER A 176 17.65 -2.43 -4.46
CA SER A 176 17.82 -2.24 -5.91
C SER A 176 18.43 -3.45 -6.63
N GLY A 177 19.16 -4.32 -5.91
CA GLY A 177 19.68 -5.59 -6.43
C GLY A 177 18.65 -6.73 -6.51
N GLY A 178 17.42 -6.51 -6.03
CA GLY A 178 16.39 -7.54 -5.96
C GLY A 178 16.60 -8.55 -4.82
N PRO A 179 15.86 -9.67 -4.83
CA PRO A 179 15.96 -10.73 -3.82
C PRO A 179 17.29 -11.49 -3.93
N ALA A 180 17.95 -11.73 -2.80
CA ALA A 180 19.24 -12.45 -2.72
C ALA A 180 19.14 -13.92 -3.20
N LYS A 181 17.96 -14.53 -3.07
CA LYS A 181 17.66 -15.90 -3.51
C LYS A 181 16.50 -15.92 -4.51
N SER A 182 16.65 -15.18 -5.60
CA SER A 182 15.59 -14.96 -6.59
C SER A 182 14.97 -16.24 -7.15
N GLN A 183 15.76 -17.30 -7.40
CA GLN A 183 15.23 -18.57 -7.91
C GLN A 183 14.39 -19.31 -6.87
N GLU A 184 14.71 -19.20 -5.58
CA GLU A 184 13.91 -19.82 -4.52
C GLU A 184 12.57 -19.11 -4.36
N LEU A 185 12.59 -17.77 -4.35
CA LEU A 185 11.38 -16.95 -4.37
C LEU A 185 10.50 -17.33 -5.56
N GLU A 186 11.06 -17.32 -6.77
CA GLU A 186 10.31 -17.60 -8.00
C GLU A 186 9.70 -19.00 -8.03
N ARG A 187 10.38 -20.02 -7.47
CA ARG A 187 9.78 -21.36 -7.33
C ARG A 187 8.53 -21.35 -6.45
N VAL A 188 8.55 -20.61 -5.33
CA VAL A 188 7.39 -20.50 -4.45
C VAL A 188 6.27 -19.71 -5.13
N LEU A 189 6.60 -18.54 -5.72
CA LEU A 189 5.65 -17.72 -6.47
C LEU A 189 4.99 -18.51 -7.62
N GLY A 190 5.76 -19.30 -8.36
CA GLY A 190 5.27 -20.18 -9.42
C GLY A 190 4.23 -21.18 -8.94
N ARG A 191 4.46 -21.84 -7.79
CA ARG A 191 3.49 -22.77 -7.19
C ARG A 191 2.19 -22.07 -6.78
N ILE A 192 2.27 -20.85 -6.25
CA ILE A 192 1.07 -20.07 -5.92
C ILE A 192 0.29 -19.76 -7.20
N ARG A 193 0.99 -19.33 -8.25
CA ARG A 193 0.37 -19.06 -9.57
C ARG A 193 -0.28 -20.30 -10.16
N GLU A 194 0.35 -21.48 -10.10
CA GLU A 194 -0.27 -22.76 -10.50
C GLU A 194 -1.58 -23.02 -9.73
N GLY A 195 -1.57 -22.79 -8.41
CA GLY A 195 -2.76 -22.86 -7.57
C GLY A 195 -3.89 -21.93 -8.01
N ARG A 196 -3.57 -20.74 -8.56
CA ARG A 196 -4.57 -19.80 -9.09
C ARG A 196 -5.30 -20.36 -10.31
N TYR A 197 -4.64 -21.10 -11.20
CA TYR A 197 -5.30 -21.78 -12.34
C TYR A 197 -6.31 -22.80 -11.85
N THR A 198 -5.92 -23.63 -10.88
CA THR A 198 -6.81 -24.64 -10.27
C THR A 198 -7.99 -23.97 -9.57
N ARG A 199 -7.73 -22.91 -8.79
CA ARG A 199 -8.75 -22.11 -8.12
C ARG A 199 -9.75 -21.52 -9.11
N ALA A 200 -9.28 -20.90 -10.18
CA ALA A 200 -10.14 -20.31 -11.21
C ALA A 200 -11.07 -21.36 -11.85
N LYS A 201 -10.55 -22.54 -12.22
CA LYS A 201 -11.38 -23.65 -12.73
C LYS A 201 -12.46 -24.07 -11.72
N ALA A 202 -12.11 -24.18 -10.44
CA ALA A 202 -13.07 -24.52 -9.39
C ALA A 202 -14.15 -23.44 -9.20
N MET A 203 -13.79 -22.16 -9.28
CA MET A 203 -14.75 -21.05 -9.25
C MET A 203 -15.72 -21.13 -10.44
N LEU A 204 -15.21 -21.42 -11.64
CA LEU A 204 -16.01 -21.53 -12.86
C LEU A 204 -17.01 -22.70 -12.77
N SER A 205 -16.59 -23.85 -12.25
CA SER A 205 -17.51 -24.97 -11.99
C SER A 205 -18.63 -24.58 -11.02
N LYS A 206 -18.31 -23.83 -9.96
CA LYS A 206 -19.32 -23.34 -9.00
C LYS A 206 -20.28 -22.33 -9.65
N LEU A 207 -19.77 -21.42 -10.47
CA LEU A 207 -20.60 -20.47 -11.22
C LEU A 207 -21.52 -21.17 -12.22
N ALA A 208 -21.05 -22.23 -12.88
CA ALA A 208 -21.88 -23.04 -13.77
C ALA A 208 -23.04 -23.71 -13.02
N SER A 209 -22.82 -24.18 -11.78
CA SER A 209 -23.89 -24.70 -10.91
C SER A 209 -24.88 -23.63 -10.42
N LEU A 210 -24.57 -22.36 -10.64
CA LEU A 210 -25.43 -21.21 -10.35
C LEU A 210 -26.03 -20.61 -11.63
N ASP A 211 -26.08 -21.38 -12.72
CA ASP A 211 -26.58 -20.97 -14.04
C ASP A 211 -25.82 -19.79 -14.67
N MET A 212 -24.53 -19.63 -14.32
CA MET A 212 -23.62 -18.61 -14.88
C MET A 212 -22.36 -19.23 -15.48
N PRO A 213 -22.46 -20.08 -16.53
CA PRO A 213 -21.29 -20.69 -17.14
C PRO A 213 -20.38 -19.63 -17.78
N LEU A 214 -19.08 -19.76 -17.54
CA LEU A 214 -18.00 -18.98 -18.15
C LEU A 214 -16.93 -19.93 -18.69
N LYS A 215 -16.32 -19.58 -19.82
CA LYS A 215 -15.21 -20.35 -20.38
C LYS A 215 -13.91 -19.98 -19.68
N PHE A 216 -13.05 -20.96 -19.50
CA PHE A 216 -11.76 -20.75 -18.87
C PHE A 216 -10.85 -19.85 -19.73
N GLU A 217 -10.96 -20.00 -21.04
CA GLU A 217 -10.22 -19.24 -22.05
C GLU A 217 -10.55 -17.76 -21.99
N ASP A 218 -11.82 -17.39 -21.77
CA ASP A 218 -12.24 -15.99 -21.65
C ASP A 218 -11.61 -15.33 -20.42
N VAL A 219 -11.59 -16.04 -19.28
CA VAL A 219 -10.96 -15.56 -18.03
C VAL A 219 -9.44 -15.41 -18.21
N CYS A 220 -8.78 -16.35 -18.88
CA CYS A 220 -7.36 -16.25 -19.21
C CYS A 220 -7.07 -15.11 -20.18
N GLY A 221 -7.94 -14.90 -21.18
CA GLY A 221 -7.83 -13.77 -22.12
C GLY A 221 -7.92 -12.42 -21.40
N ILE A 222 -8.81 -12.29 -20.42
CA ILE A 222 -8.94 -11.09 -19.57
C ILE A 222 -7.73 -10.90 -18.65
N ALA A 223 -7.15 -11.99 -18.13
CA ALA A 223 -5.95 -11.93 -17.30
C ALA A 223 -4.72 -11.48 -18.11
N GLY A 224 -4.63 -11.91 -19.37
CA GLY A 224 -3.51 -11.63 -20.26
C GLY A 224 -2.51 -12.78 -20.35
N ASP A 225 -1.65 -12.70 -21.36
CA ASP A 225 -0.69 -13.77 -21.65
C ASP A 225 0.32 -13.97 -20.52
N GLY A 226 0.52 -15.23 -20.11
CA GLY A 226 1.37 -15.59 -18.99
C GLY A 226 0.90 -15.15 -17.60
N VAL A 227 -0.32 -14.59 -17.48
CA VAL A 227 -0.87 -14.08 -16.20
C VAL A 227 -1.79 -15.11 -15.56
N ALA A 228 -1.52 -15.45 -14.31
CA ALA A 228 -2.35 -16.41 -13.57
C ALA A 228 -3.68 -15.79 -13.13
N PRO A 229 -4.84 -16.37 -13.47
CA PRO A 229 -6.13 -15.73 -13.24
C PRO A 229 -6.49 -15.67 -11.74
N GLY A 230 -6.53 -14.45 -11.20
CA GLY A 230 -7.15 -14.14 -9.91
C GLY A 230 -8.68 -13.97 -9.94
N ARG A 231 -9.29 -13.81 -8.75
CA ARG A 231 -10.75 -13.59 -8.58
C ARG A 231 -11.26 -12.37 -9.35
N VAL A 232 -10.44 -11.33 -9.46
CA VAL A 232 -10.77 -10.10 -10.20
C VAL A 232 -11.01 -10.39 -11.69
N HIS A 233 -10.26 -11.30 -12.31
CA HIS A 233 -10.49 -11.68 -13.71
C HIS A 233 -11.77 -12.46 -13.90
N VAL A 234 -12.10 -13.37 -12.96
CA VAL A 234 -13.41 -14.05 -12.95
C VAL A 234 -14.53 -13.01 -12.80
N ALA A 235 -14.39 -12.04 -11.89
CA ALA A 235 -15.36 -10.96 -11.72
C ALA A 235 -15.53 -10.12 -13.00
N ARG A 236 -14.44 -9.79 -13.70
CA ARG A 236 -14.49 -9.09 -15.00
C ARG A 236 -15.21 -9.93 -16.05
N ALA A 237 -14.92 -11.23 -16.14
CA ALA A 237 -15.62 -12.15 -17.04
C ALA A 237 -17.12 -12.23 -16.73
N MET A 238 -17.52 -12.22 -15.46
CA MET A 238 -18.94 -12.17 -15.07
C MET A 238 -19.62 -10.88 -15.52
N VAL A 239 -18.92 -9.74 -15.49
CA VAL A 239 -19.43 -8.45 -15.98
C VAL A 239 -19.55 -8.47 -17.51
N GLU A 240 -18.51 -8.91 -18.22
CA GLU A 240 -18.51 -8.98 -19.69
C GLU A 240 -19.58 -9.95 -20.23
N ALA A 241 -19.86 -11.03 -19.51
CA ALA A 241 -20.94 -11.96 -19.84
C ALA A 241 -22.35 -11.47 -19.44
N GLY A 242 -22.46 -10.32 -18.76
CA GLY A 242 -23.74 -9.73 -18.35
C GLY A 242 -24.41 -10.41 -17.14
N TYR A 243 -23.71 -11.26 -16.40
CA TYR A 243 -24.26 -11.91 -15.19
C TYR A 243 -24.33 -10.96 -13.99
N VAL A 244 -23.49 -9.93 -13.97
CA VAL A 244 -23.42 -8.91 -12.92
C VAL A 244 -23.12 -7.54 -13.54
N GLU A 245 -23.61 -6.48 -12.92
CA GLU A 245 -23.48 -5.09 -13.39
C GLU A 245 -22.13 -4.47 -13.01
N SER A 246 -21.43 -5.03 -12.01
CA SER A 246 -20.17 -4.48 -11.53
C SER A 246 -19.30 -5.50 -10.79
N LEU A 247 -18.00 -5.22 -10.70
CA LEU A 247 -17.07 -5.98 -9.85
C LEU A 247 -17.52 -6.02 -8.39
N LYS A 248 -18.06 -4.90 -7.88
CA LYS A 248 -18.59 -4.82 -6.51
C LYS A 248 -19.71 -5.83 -6.30
N GLN A 249 -20.62 -5.97 -7.28
CA GLN A 249 -21.69 -6.96 -7.21
C GLN A 249 -21.14 -8.39 -7.27
N ALA A 250 -20.17 -8.65 -8.17
CA ALA A 250 -19.51 -9.96 -8.26
C ALA A 250 -18.90 -10.40 -6.91
N PHE A 251 -18.11 -9.52 -6.29
CA PHE A 251 -17.48 -9.80 -5.00
C PHE A 251 -18.50 -9.92 -3.86
N SER A 252 -19.46 -9.00 -3.75
CA SER A 252 -20.42 -9.02 -2.62
C SER A 252 -21.40 -10.19 -2.66
N ARG A 253 -21.76 -10.71 -3.84
CA ARG A 253 -22.76 -11.79 -3.97
C ARG A 253 -22.14 -13.16 -4.16
N TYR A 254 -21.01 -13.28 -4.87
CA TYR A 254 -20.53 -14.57 -5.35
C TYR A 254 -19.10 -14.90 -4.93
N LEU A 255 -18.18 -13.93 -5.00
CA LEU A 255 -16.74 -14.18 -4.93
C LEU A 255 -16.05 -13.79 -3.60
N PHE A 256 -16.81 -13.29 -2.61
CA PHE A 256 -16.29 -12.98 -1.27
C PHE A 256 -15.79 -14.24 -0.56
N ASP A 257 -14.98 -14.07 0.49
CA ASP A 257 -14.41 -15.20 1.23
C ASP A 257 -15.50 -16.03 1.91
N GLY A 258 -15.66 -17.27 1.45
CA GLY A 258 -16.73 -18.19 1.87
C GLY A 258 -18.01 -18.09 1.04
N GLY A 259 -18.02 -17.27 -0.02
CA GLY A 259 -19.18 -17.08 -0.90
C GLY A 259 -19.48 -18.26 -1.83
N PRO A 260 -20.64 -18.22 -2.54
CA PRO A 260 -21.13 -19.32 -3.36
C PRO A 260 -20.15 -19.85 -4.42
N ALA A 261 -19.40 -18.95 -5.05
CA ALA A 261 -18.42 -19.28 -6.07
C ALA A 261 -16.96 -19.10 -5.58
N TYR A 262 -16.76 -18.94 -4.28
CA TYR A 262 -15.43 -18.85 -3.69
C TYR A 262 -14.71 -20.21 -3.73
N ALA A 263 -13.43 -20.21 -4.10
CA ALA A 263 -12.56 -21.37 -4.00
C ALA A 263 -11.19 -20.94 -3.50
N THR A 264 -10.46 -21.85 -2.88
CA THR A 264 -9.07 -21.67 -2.44
C THR A 264 -8.12 -22.32 -3.45
N GLY A 265 -6.86 -21.89 -3.44
CA GLY A 265 -5.79 -22.48 -4.23
C GLY A 265 -4.84 -23.29 -3.36
N SER A 266 -3.56 -23.20 -3.68
CA SER A 266 -2.44 -23.79 -2.94
C SER A 266 -1.62 -22.69 -2.26
N GLU A 267 -2.28 -21.76 -1.58
CA GLU A 267 -1.62 -20.68 -0.88
C GLU A 267 -0.77 -21.22 0.30
N PRO A 268 0.50 -20.80 0.44
CA PRO A 268 1.35 -21.17 1.56
C PRO A 268 0.89 -20.53 2.88
N THR A 269 1.43 -20.99 4.00
CA THR A 269 1.16 -20.35 5.30
C THR A 269 1.81 -18.97 5.35
N GLY A 270 1.16 -18.01 6.00
CA GLY A 270 1.69 -16.66 6.20
C GLY A 270 3.04 -16.67 6.92
N GLU A 271 3.23 -17.58 7.88
CA GLU A 271 4.53 -17.81 8.53
C GLU A 271 5.62 -18.15 7.50
N SER A 272 5.38 -19.14 6.64
CA SER A 272 6.37 -19.57 5.64
C SER A 272 6.71 -18.46 4.65
N VAL A 273 5.73 -17.63 4.30
CA VAL A 273 5.93 -16.46 3.43
C VAL A 273 6.78 -15.38 4.11
N VAL A 274 6.49 -15.03 5.37
CA VAL A 274 7.32 -14.08 6.13
C VAL A 274 8.76 -14.59 6.24
N GLN A 275 8.95 -15.88 6.54
CA GLN A 275 10.26 -16.49 6.62
C GLN A 275 10.99 -16.47 5.26
N LEU A 276 10.31 -16.78 4.16
CA LEU A 276 10.86 -16.71 2.80
C LEU A 276 11.32 -15.29 2.46
N ILE A 277 10.50 -14.28 2.75
CA ILE A 277 10.85 -12.87 2.49
C ILE A 277 12.12 -12.49 3.25
N ARG A 278 12.24 -12.89 4.52
CA ARG A 278 13.44 -12.63 5.33
C ARG A 278 14.67 -13.34 4.76
N GLN A 279 14.54 -14.61 4.39
CA GLN A 279 15.63 -15.41 3.81
C GLN A 279 16.10 -14.90 2.44
N THR A 280 15.21 -14.23 1.71
CA THR A 280 15.51 -13.58 0.42
C THR A 280 15.99 -12.13 0.58
N GLY A 281 16.11 -11.63 1.81
CA GLY A 281 16.64 -10.30 2.13
C GLY A 281 15.63 -9.16 1.99
N GLY A 282 14.33 -9.46 1.99
CA GLY A 282 13.26 -8.49 1.84
C GLY A 282 12.64 -8.02 3.16
N VAL A 283 11.89 -6.92 3.07
CA VAL A 283 11.04 -6.40 4.14
C VAL A 283 9.62 -6.93 3.96
N ALA A 284 9.21 -7.85 4.85
CA ALA A 284 7.85 -8.37 4.92
C ALA A 284 6.88 -7.38 5.59
N VAL A 285 5.79 -7.03 4.89
CA VAL A 285 4.76 -6.08 5.33
C VAL A 285 3.37 -6.66 5.12
N LEU A 286 2.50 -6.58 6.14
CA LEU A 286 1.11 -7.02 6.01
C LEU A 286 0.33 -6.00 5.18
N ALA A 287 -0.23 -6.44 4.07
CA ALA A 287 -1.06 -5.61 3.19
C ALA A 287 -2.48 -5.47 3.72
N HIS A 288 -3.11 -4.33 3.40
CA HIS A 288 -4.53 -4.02 3.61
C HIS A 288 -5.19 -4.68 4.84
N PRO A 289 -4.64 -4.48 6.06
CA PRO A 289 -5.11 -5.16 7.27
C PRO A 289 -6.58 -4.91 7.60
N TRP A 290 -7.17 -3.84 7.07
CA TRP A 290 -8.59 -3.52 7.20
C TRP A 290 -9.51 -4.50 6.47
N ALA A 291 -8.99 -5.32 5.54
CA ALA A 291 -9.74 -6.35 4.85
C ALA A 291 -9.86 -7.65 5.67
N LEU A 292 -9.08 -7.79 6.74
CA LEU A 292 -9.06 -8.98 7.58
C LEU A 292 -10.23 -9.01 8.57
N LYS A 293 -10.84 -10.18 8.72
CA LYS A 293 -11.83 -10.51 9.75
C LYS A 293 -11.16 -10.60 11.13
N ASN A 294 -9.97 -11.21 11.21
CA ASN A 294 -9.26 -11.47 12.48
C ASN A 294 -7.88 -10.81 12.54
N LEU A 295 -7.84 -9.47 12.57
CA LEU A 295 -6.58 -8.73 12.51
C LEU A 295 -5.59 -9.06 13.65
N VAL A 296 -6.04 -9.10 14.90
CA VAL A 296 -5.15 -9.24 16.07
C VAL A 296 -4.42 -10.60 16.08
N PRO A 297 -5.10 -11.75 15.91
CA PRO A 297 -4.42 -13.04 15.78
C PRO A 297 -3.44 -13.09 14.61
N VAL A 298 -3.84 -12.61 13.43
CA VAL A 298 -2.97 -12.59 12.23
C VAL A 298 -1.70 -11.78 12.48
N VAL A 299 -1.81 -10.57 13.03
CA VAL A 299 -0.64 -9.73 13.32
C VAL A 299 0.27 -10.40 14.35
N LYS A 300 -0.30 -11.03 15.38
CA LYS A 300 0.48 -11.74 16.41
C LYS A 300 1.29 -12.89 15.81
N ASP A 301 0.65 -13.74 15.01
CA ASP A 301 1.28 -14.91 14.40
C ASP A 301 2.33 -14.50 13.37
N LEU A 302 2.01 -13.56 12.48
CA LEU A 302 2.97 -13.03 11.51
C LEU A 302 4.13 -12.29 12.19
N LYS A 303 3.88 -11.58 13.30
CA LYS A 303 4.95 -10.92 14.05
C LYS A 303 5.91 -11.94 14.65
N ALA A 304 5.40 -13.05 15.20
CA ALA A 304 6.23 -14.15 15.70
C ALA A 304 7.11 -14.76 14.59
N ALA A 305 6.62 -14.82 13.36
CA ALA A 305 7.38 -15.26 12.18
C ALA A 305 8.44 -14.23 11.71
N GLY A 306 8.35 -12.98 12.16
CA GLY A 306 9.29 -11.92 11.83
C GLY A 306 8.73 -10.83 10.89
N LEU A 307 7.42 -10.60 10.88
CA LEU A 307 6.82 -9.48 10.17
C LEU A 307 7.44 -8.14 10.62
N HIS A 308 7.79 -7.29 9.65
CA HIS A 308 8.46 -6.02 9.92
C HIS A 308 7.46 -4.87 10.10
N ALA A 309 6.46 -4.80 9.22
CA ALA A 309 5.51 -3.70 9.21
C ALA A 309 4.13 -4.12 8.70
N MET A 310 3.22 -3.16 8.61
CA MET A 310 1.86 -3.32 8.11
C MET A 310 1.41 -2.01 7.47
N GLU A 311 0.57 -2.09 6.46
CA GLU A 311 -0.04 -0.90 5.85
C GLU A 311 -0.98 -0.19 6.80
N VAL A 312 -0.95 1.15 6.78
CA VAL A 312 -1.78 1.99 7.65
C VAL A 312 -2.51 3.11 6.90
N TYR A 313 -2.18 3.32 5.63
CA TYR A 313 -2.81 4.28 4.75
C TYR A 313 -3.49 3.56 3.60
N ARG A 314 -4.67 4.05 3.21
CA ARG A 314 -5.49 3.58 2.10
C ARG A 314 -5.82 4.77 1.20
N SER A 315 -6.22 4.50 -0.03
CA SER A 315 -6.59 5.50 -1.04
C SER A 315 -7.75 6.43 -0.62
N ASP A 316 -8.57 6.06 0.36
CA ASP A 316 -9.67 6.86 0.91
C ASP A 316 -9.41 7.39 2.34
N GLY A 317 -8.22 7.18 2.90
CA GLY A 317 -7.85 7.71 4.22
C GLY A 317 -6.87 6.84 5.02
N LYS A 318 -6.63 7.26 6.26
CA LYS A 318 -5.81 6.51 7.23
C LYS A 318 -6.69 5.53 8.01
N VAL A 319 -6.15 4.35 8.33
CA VAL A 319 -6.78 3.45 9.32
C VAL A 319 -6.93 4.22 10.64
N SER A 320 -8.17 4.59 10.97
CA SER A 320 -8.52 5.20 12.25
C SER A 320 -8.77 4.09 13.28
N GLU A 321 -8.08 4.20 14.41
CA GLU A 321 -8.09 3.29 15.58
C GLU A 321 -7.09 2.14 15.55
N PHE A 322 -5.89 2.43 16.05
CA PHE A 322 -5.08 1.46 16.77
C PHE A 322 -5.07 1.86 18.25
N PHE A 323 -5.93 1.25 19.06
CA PHE A 323 -5.73 1.23 20.51
C PHE A 323 -4.71 0.14 20.81
N TYR A 324 -3.42 0.47 20.68
CA TYR A 324 -2.37 -0.30 21.33
C TYR A 324 -2.48 -0.02 22.84
N ASN A 325 -3.23 -0.85 23.56
CA ASN A 325 -2.81 -1.14 24.92
C ASN A 325 -1.51 -1.92 24.77
N ARG A 326 -0.43 -1.26 25.20
CA ARG A 326 0.93 -1.77 25.35
C ARG A 326 0.90 -3.26 25.66
N ILE A 327 1.31 -4.10 24.71
CA ILE A 327 1.63 -5.49 25.00
C ILE A 327 2.95 -5.42 25.78
N GLU A 328 2.86 -5.55 27.10
CA GLU A 328 3.98 -5.83 27.99
C GLU A 328 4.55 -7.23 27.72
#